data_AF-A0AAW4VWY2-F1
#
_entry.id   AF-A0AAW4VWY2-F1
#
_cell.length_a   1.000
_cell.length_b   1.000
_cell.length_c   1.000
_cell.angle_alpha   90.00
_cell.angle_beta   90.00
_cell.angle_gamma   90.00
#
_symmetry.space_group_name_H-M   'P 1'
#
loop_
_entity.id
_entity.type
_entity.pdbx_description
1 polymer ?
#
loop_
_entity_poly.entity_id
_entity_poly.type
_entity_poly.pdbx_seq_one_letter_code
_entity_poly.pdbx_strand_id
1 'polypeptide(L)'
;MPNIKPISDLRNYSAVLEDVTVGSPVYLTKNGHGCYTIMDINEQEEMSRKARKYDKMVAELEVMKMLNEGLASANEEGWIDEDSMRSHFKERFENE
;
A
#
# COMPACT_ATOMS: atom_id res chain seq x y z
N MET A 1 -21.04 -13.36 -7.20
CA MET A 1 -20.20 -14.27 -8.00
C MET A 1 -19.29 -13.40 -8.86
N PRO A 2 -18.00 -13.74 -9.04
CA PRO A 2 -17.10 -12.97 -9.90
C PRO A 2 -17.58 -13.01 -11.35
N ASN A 3 -17.54 -11.87 -12.04
CA ASN A 3 -17.92 -11.77 -13.45
C ASN A 3 -16.73 -12.24 -14.31
N ILE A 4 -16.82 -13.43 -14.89
CA ILE A 4 -15.72 -14.07 -15.61
C ILE A 4 -16.11 -14.26 -17.08
N LYS A 5 -15.28 -13.75 -18.00
CA LYS A 5 -15.48 -13.89 -19.45
C LYS A 5 -14.21 -14.39 -20.15
N PRO A 6 -14.30 -15.13 -21.26
CA PRO A 6 -13.12 -15.45 -22.06
C PRO A 6 -12.58 -14.18 -22.75
N ILE A 7 -11.27 -14.12 -22.95
CA ILE A 7 -10.61 -12.99 -23.63
C ILE A 7 -11.13 -12.78 -25.06
N SER A 8 -11.69 -13.82 -25.69
CA SER A 8 -12.33 -13.74 -27.00
C SER A 8 -13.54 -12.82 -27.03
N ASP A 9 -14.20 -12.57 -25.89
CA ASP A 9 -15.38 -11.70 -25.81
C ASP A 9 -15.01 -10.22 -26.05
N LEU A 10 -13.72 -9.86 -25.91
CA LEU A 10 -13.23 -8.53 -26.28
C LEU A 10 -13.36 -8.22 -27.78
N ARG A 11 -13.65 -9.21 -28.64
CA ARG A 11 -14.05 -8.95 -30.02
C ARG A 11 -15.29 -8.07 -30.10
N ASN A 12 -16.19 -8.19 -29.13
CA ASN A 12 -17.33 -7.30 -28.92
C ASN A 12 -17.21 -6.60 -27.56
N TYR A 13 -16.21 -5.73 -27.44
CA TYR A 13 -15.83 -5.14 -26.16
C TYR A 13 -16.96 -4.29 -25.51
N SER A 14 -17.91 -3.74 -26.26
CA SER A 14 -19.01 -2.95 -25.68
C SER A 14 -19.86 -3.77 -24.69
N ALA A 15 -20.21 -5.00 -25.05
CA ALA A 15 -20.95 -5.91 -24.17
C ALA A 15 -20.14 -6.34 -22.93
N VAL A 16 -18.81 -6.25 -22.99
CA VAL A 16 -17.95 -6.48 -21.82
C VAL A 16 -17.94 -5.25 -20.92
N LEU A 17 -17.85 -4.05 -21.50
CA LEU A 17 -17.81 -2.80 -20.75
C LEU A 17 -19.14 -2.45 -20.07
N GLU A 18 -20.28 -2.85 -20.64
CA GLU A 18 -21.61 -2.68 -20.00
C GLU A 18 -21.71 -3.38 -18.65
N ASP A 19 -20.96 -4.47 -18.46
CA ASP A 19 -20.94 -5.22 -17.21
C ASP A 19 -19.91 -4.70 -16.18
N VAL A 20 -19.09 -3.71 -16.56
CA VAL A 20 -18.08 -3.11 -15.70
C VAL A 20 -18.69 -1.94 -14.95
N THR A 21 -18.98 -2.15 -13.68
CA THR A 21 -19.46 -1.10 -12.77
C THR A 21 -18.65 -1.11 -11.48
N VAL A 22 -18.71 -0.02 -10.70
CA VAL A 22 -18.06 0.05 -9.39
C VAL A 22 -18.44 -1.16 -8.52
N GLY A 23 -17.45 -1.92 -8.08
CA GLY A 23 -17.63 -3.12 -7.25
C GLY A 23 -18.00 -4.38 -8.03
N SER A 24 -18.04 -4.31 -9.36
CA SER A 24 -18.30 -5.42 -10.28
C SER A 24 -17.27 -5.44 -11.41
N PRO A 25 -16.00 -5.75 -11.12
CA PRO A 25 -14.98 -5.92 -12.15
C PRO A 25 -15.22 -7.18 -12.98
N VAL A 26 -14.80 -7.14 -14.25
CA VAL A 26 -14.80 -8.29 -15.15
C VAL A 26 -13.41 -8.92 -15.17
N TYR A 27 -13.34 -10.22 -14.90
CA TYR A 27 -12.12 -11.03 -14.98
C TYR A 27 -12.08 -11.77 -16.32
N LEU A 28 -11.01 -11.58 -17.07
CA LEU A 28 -10.81 -12.21 -18.37
C LEU A 28 -9.95 -13.46 -18.25
N THR A 29 -10.40 -14.53 -18.91
CA THR A 29 -9.68 -15.81 -18.96
C THR A 29 -9.11 -16.10 -20.33
N LYS A 30 -7.95 -16.75 -20.36
CA LYS A 30 -7.37 -17.36 -21.57
C LYS A 30 -7.21 -18.84 -21.30
N ASN A 31 -7.87 -19.69 -22.10
CA ASN A 31 -7.87 -21.14 -21.92
C ASN A 31 -8.24 -21.58 -20.48
N GLY A 32 -9.29 -20.96 -19.91
CA GLY A 32 -9.76 -21.26 -18.54
C GLY A 32 -8.93 -20.66 -17.40
N HIS A 33 -7.83 -19.97 -17.69
CA HIS A 33 -6.96 -19.36 -16.69
C HIS A 33 -7.18 -17.85 -16.64
N GLY A 34 -7.34 -17.28 -15.45
CA GLY A 34 -7.42 -15.82 -15.28
C GLY A 34 -6.15 -15.13 -15.78
N CYS A 35 -6.29 -14.09 -16.59
CA CYS A 35 -5.17 -13.31 -17.12
C CYS A 35 -5.28 -11.81 -16.87
N TYR A 36 -6.48 -11.24 -16.97
CA TYR A 36 -6.67 -9.80 -16.89
C TYR A 36 -7.93 -9.45 -16.08
N THR A 37 -8.00 -8.20 -15.62
CA THR A 37 -9.19 -7.63 -14.97
C THR A 37 -9.50 -6.28 -15.61
N ILE A 38 -10.78 -6.01 -15.88
CA ILE A 38 -11.29 -4.70 -16.27
C ILE A 38 -12.17 -4.22 -15.12
N MET A 39 -11.94 -3.00 -14.65
CA MET A 39 -12.68 -2.41 -13.54
C MET A 39 -12.98 -0.95 -13.80
N ASP A 40 -13.98 -0.42 -13.09
CA ASP A 40 -14.34 1.00 -13.17
C ASP A 40 -13.19 1.88 -12.68
N ILE A 41 -13.01 3.04 -13.32
CA ILE A 41 -11.91 3.95 -12.99
C ILE A 41 -12.01 4.47 -11.55
N ASN A 42 -13.23 4.72 -11.05
CA ASN A 42 -13.43 5.20 -9.68
C ASN A 42 -13.07 4.12 -8.66
N GLU A 43 -13.36 2.85 -8.99
CA GLU A 43 -12.97 1.71 -8.15
C GLU A 43 -11.43 1.57 -8.08
N GLN A 44 -10.76 1.73 -9.22
CA GLN A 44 -9.29 1.70 -9.30
C GLN A 44 -8.66 2.86 -8.51
N GLU A 45 -9.23 4.07 -8.60
CA GLU A 45 -8.78 5.22 -7.82
C GLU A 45 -9.00 5.05 -6.32
N GLU A 46 -10.15 4.52 -5.91
CA GLU A 46 -10.45 4.24 -4.50
C GLU A 46 -9.49 3.19 -3.94
N MET A 47 -9.23 2.12 -4.68
CA MET A 47 -8.26 1.08 -4.29
C MET A 47 -6.85 1.67 -4.14
N SER A 48 -6.42 2.51 -5.09
CA SER A 48 -5.13 3.19 -5.03
C SER A 48 -5.03 4.14 -3.82
N ARG A 49 -6.13 4.82 -3.48
CA ARG A 49 -6.22 5.68 -2.29
C ARG A 49 -6.12 4.86 -1.00
N LYS A 50 -6.82 3.72 -0.92
CA LYS A 50 -6.75 2.80 0.22
C LYS A 50 -5.35 2.23 0.40
N ALA A 51 -4.69 1.82 -0.68
CA ALA A 51 -3.31 1.33 -0.65
C ALA A 51 -2.36 2.39 -0.06
N ARG A 52 -2.39 3.62 -0.59
CA ARG A 52 -1.58 4.73 -0.04
C ARG A 52 -1.85 5.01 1.43
N LYS A 53 -3.11 4.92 1.86
CA LYS A 53 -3.48 5.10 3.27
C LYS A 53 -2.93 3.97 4.14
N TYR A 54 -2.96 2.74 3.65
CA TYR A 54 -2.39 1.58 4.33
C TYR A 54 -0.87 1.73 4.49
N ASP A 55 -0.15 2.09 3.43
CA ASP A 55 1.30 2.30 3.48
C ASP A 55 1.68 3.38 4.52
N LYS A 56 0.93 4.49 4.54
CA LYS A 56 1.10 5.54 5.54
C LYS A 56 0.87 5.02 6.96
N MET A 57 -0.18 4.23 7.17
CA MET A 57 -0.50 3.66 8.48
C MET A 57 0.60 2.70 8.96
N VAL A 58 1.15 1.89 8.06
CA VAL A 58 2.28 0.99 8.38
C VAL A 58 3.51 1.79 8.80
N ALA A 59 3.86 2.84 8.05
CA ALA A 59 4.98 3.72 8.41
C ALA A 59 4.76 4.43 9.76
N GLU A 60 3.54 4.89 10.04
CA GLU A 60 3.20 5.49 11.34
C GLU A 60 3.34 4.49 12.49
N LEU A 61 2.91 3.24 12.30
CA LEU A 61 3.06 2.18 13.30
C LEU A 61 4.53 1.85 13.55
N GLU A 62 5.37 1.84 12.51
CA GLU A 62 6.80 1.62 12.64
C GLU A 62 7.49 2.73 13.43
N VAL A 63 7.15 3.99 13.15
CA VAL A 63 7.62 5.13 13.95
C VAL A 63 7.19 5.01 15.40
N MET A 64 5.92 4.70 15.66
CA MET A 64 5.41 4.53 17.02
C MET A 64 6.12 3.39 17.77
N LYS A 65 6.43 2.29 17.08
CA LYS A 65 7.21 1.19 17.64
C LYS A 65 8.60 1.67 18.04
N MET A 66 9.33 2.35 17.16
CA MET A 66 10.67 2.87 17.45
C MET A 66 10.67 3.88 18.61
N LEU A 67 9.66 4.74 18.69
CA LEU A 67 9.50 5.68 19.82
C LEU A 67 9.29 4.94 21.15
N ASN A 68 8.48 3.89 21.16
CA ASN A 68 8.28 3.08 22.37
C ASN A 68 9.55 2.35 22.78
N GLU A 69 10.31 1.81 21.83
CA GLU A 69 11.61 1.19 22.10
C GLU A 69 12.60 2.19 22.68
N GLY A 70 12.68 3.40 22.10
CA GLY A 70 13.51 4.49 22.62
C GLY A 70 13.11 4.93 24.04
N LEU A 71 11.80 5.02 24.31
CA LEU A 71 11.30 5.34 25.65
C LEU A 71 11.64 4.24 26.67
N ALA A 72 11.51 2.97 26.29
CA ALA A 72 11.87 1.85 27.15
C ALA A 72 13.36 1.86 27.51
N SER A 73 14.24 2.00 26.51
CA SER A 73 15.69 2.10 26.73
C SER A 73 16.05 3.31 27.60
N ALA A 74 15.46 4.48 27.37
CA ALA A 74 15.72 5.65 28.22
C ALA A 74 15.27 5.46 29.68
N ASN A 75 14.20 4.70 29.92
CA ASN A 75 13.75 4.37 31.27
C ASN A 75 14.63 3.32 31.97
N GLU A 76 15.24 2.40 31.22
CA GLU A 76 16.08 1.32 31.75
C GLU A 76 17.56 1.73 31.90
N GLU A 77 18.11 2.41 30.90
CA GLU A 77 19.53 2.77 30.77
C GLU A 77 19.80 4.23 31.17
N GLY A 78 18.75 5.07 31.23
CA GLY A 78 18.83 6.48 31.57
C GLY A 78 18.72 7.41 30.36
N TRP A 79 18.31 8.65 30.63
CA TRP A 79 18.16 9.69 29.62
C TRP A 79 19.51 10.37 29.33
N ILE A 80 19.75 10.70 28.05
CA ILE A 80 20.89 11.53 27.64
C ILE A 80 20.51 13.00 27.60
N ASP A 81 21.49 13.87 27.84
CA ASP A 81 21.31 15.32 27.71
C ASP A 81 21.40 15.79 26.24
N GLU A 82 20.98 17.04 26.01
CA GLU A 82 20.90 17.64 24.68
C GLU A 82 22.28 17.74 23.99
N ASP A 83 23.34 18.09 24.73
CA ASP A 83 24.68 18.30 24.15
C ASP A 83 25.28 16.97 23.70
N SER A 84 25.12 15.92 24.52
CA SER A 84 25.50 14.54 24.18
C SER A 84 24.76 14.03 22.93
N MET A 85 23.45 14.26 22.85
CA MET A 85 22.63 13.86 21.69
C MET A 85 23.07 14.59 20.41
N ARG A 86 23.27 15.92 20.48
CA ARG A 86 23.70 16.73 19.33
C ARG A 86 25.07 16.32 18.81
N SER A 87 25.99 16.00 19.71
CA SER A 87 27.35 15.55 19.34
C SER A 87 27.29 14.20 18.62
N HIS A 88 26.51 13.24 19.13
CA HIS A 88 26.30 11.94 18.51
C HIS A 88 25.76 12.04 17.06
N PHE A 89 24.75 12.89 16.82
CA PHE A 89 24.19 13.03 15.48
C PHE A 89 25.11 13.80 14.52
N LYS A 90 25.85 14.81 15.00
CA LYS A 90 26.85 15.51 14.18
C LYS A 90 27.91 14.54 13.66
N GLU A 91 28.51 13.74 14.55
CA GLU A 91 29.51 12.75 14.17
C GLU A 91 28.95 11.70 13.20
N ARG A 92 27.70 11.29 13.37
CA ARG A 92 27.07 10.30 12.49
C ARG A 92 26.86 10.82 11.07
N PHE A 93 26.39 12.05 10.90
CA PHE A 93 26.06 12.63 9.59
C PHE A 93 27.24 13.32 8.89
N GLU A 94 28.33 13.62 9.61
CA GLU A 94 29.57 14.14 9.02
C GLU A 94 30.51 13.02 8.52
N ASN A 95 30.29 11.76 8.93
CA ASN A 95 31.09 10.60 8.55
C ASN A 95 30.41 9.65 7.53
N GLU A 96 29.24 10.03 6.99
CA GLU A 96 28.57 9.40 5.84
C GLU A 96 28.78 10.23 4.56
#